data_AF-A0A842U3U2-F1
#
_entry.id   AF-A0A842U3U2-F1
#
_cell.length_a   1.000
_cell.length_b   1.000
_cell.length_c   1.000
_cell.angle_alpha   90.00
_cell.angle_beta   90.00
_cell.angle_gamma   90.00
#
_symmetry.space_group_name_H-M   'P 1'
#
loop_
_entity.id
_entity.type
_entity.pdbx_description
1 polymer ?
#
loop_
_entity_poly.entity_id
_entity_poly.type
_entity_poly.pdbx_seq_one_letter_code
_entity_poly.pdbx_strand_id
1 'polypeptide(L)'
;MKEDYWLPDQLKVFASGGSVGLYGKDQKDLKTLPVIQHYKGSGGGYIAAYTHDEGTGVYSVGSGIYVMGLIRLKGMYRGRIFHPEGYENQDISALQHFKEIIFELFNAPGWAGGDTGGFLGLD
;
A
#
# COMPACT_ATOMS: atom_id res chain seq x y z
N MET A 1 -20.10 -5.92 -11.58
CA MET A 1 -18.74 -6.48 -11.84
C MET A 1 -17.84 -5.93 -10.75
N LYS A 2 -17.04 -6.77 -10.07
CA LYS A 2 -15.96 -6.26 -9.21
C LYS A 2 -14.90 -5.69 -10.16
N GLU A 3 -14.56 -4.41 -10.02
CA GLU A 3 -13.47 -3.83 -10.80
C GLU A 3 -12.15 -4.53 -10.45
N ASP A 4 -11.37 -4.87 -11.48
CA ASP A 4 -10.05 -5.43 -11.30
C ASP A 4 -9.02 -4.30 -11.22
N TYR A 5 -8.69 -3.91 -9.99
CA TYR A 5 -7.65 -2.92 -9.74
C TYR A 5 -6.27 -3.52 -9.99
N TRP A 6 -5.66 -3.13 -11.12
CA TRP A 6 -4.31 -3.57 -11.49
C TRP A 6 -3.35 -2.39 -11.56
N LEU A 7 -2.36 -2.38 -10.67
CA LEU A 7 -1.25 -1.45 -10.66
C LEU A 7 -0.01 -2.15 -11.24
N PRO A 8 0.89 -1.41 -11.91
CA PRO A 8 2.17 -1.97 -12.35
C PRO A 8 3.06 -2.34 -11.15
N ASP A 9 3.94 -3.33 -11.32
CA ASP A 9 4.86 -3.81 -10.28
C ASP A 9 5.80 -2.72 -9.74
N GLN A 10 5.97 -1.65 -10.51
CA GLN A 10 6.64 -0.41 -10.08
C GLN A 10 5.73 0.77 -10.38
N LEU A 11 5.11 1.30 -9.33
CA LEU A 11 4.22 2.44 -9.43
C LEU A 11 5.02 3.74 -9.27
N LYS A 12 4.89 4.64 -10.25
CA LYS A 12 5.42 5.99 -10.15
C LYS A 12 4.46 6.85 -9.36
N VAL A 13 4.94 7.44 -8.27
CA VAL A 13 4.14 8.31 -7.39
C VAL A 13 4.88 9.62 -7.13
N PHE A 14 4.14 10.69 -6.93
CA PHE A 14 4.68 11.97 -6.47
C PHE A 14 4.37 12.09 -4.98
N ALA A 15 5.42 12.18 -4.16
CA ALA A 15 5.30 12.27 -2.70
C ALA A 15 5.95 13.56 -2.19
N SER A 16 5.15 14.42 -1.57
CA SER A 16 5.58 15.73 -1.07
C SER A 16 4.76 16.16 0.13
N GLY A 17 5.41 16.67 1.19
CA GLY A 17 4.72 17.22 2.36
C GLY A 17 3.74 16.28 3.05
N GLY A 18 4.01 14.97 3.06
CA GLY A 18 3.12 13.94 3.64
C GLY A 18 1.93 13.54 2.75
N SER A 19 1.82 14.13 1.56
CA SER A 19 0.81 13.75 0.55
C SER A 19 1.44 12.89 -0.54
N VAL A 20 0.64 11.99 -1.13
CA VAL A 20 1.04 11.15 -2.25
C VAL A 20 -0.05 11.13 -3.33
N GLY A 21 0.35 11.13 -4.60
CA GLY A 21 -0.56 11.00 -5.73
C GLY A 21 0.10 10.42 -6.98
N LEU A 22 -0.71 10.04 -7.97
CA LEU A 22 -0.23 9.52 -9.26
C LEU A 22 0.24 10.62 -10.22
N TYR A 23 -0.14 11.87 -9.95
CA TYR A 23 0.17 13.03 -10.77
C TYR A 23 0.84 14.11 -9.92
N GLY A 24 1.87 14.73 -10.46
CA GLY A 24 2.60 15.82 -9.82
C GLY A 24 3.40 16.63 -10.84
N LYS A 25 3.89 17.79 -10.43
CA LYS A 25 4.59 18.75 -11.32
C LYS A 25 6.11 18.72 -11.18
N ASP A 26 6.63 18.29 -10.03
CA ASP A 26 8.05 18.36 -9.71
C ASP A 26 8.70 16.98 -9.72
N GLN A 27 9.71 16.80 -10.58
CA GLN A 27 10.42 15.53 -10.72
C GLN A 27 11.21 15.15 -9.46
N LYS A 28 11.56 16.12 -8.60
CA LYS A 28 12.25 15.82 -7.34
C LYS A 28 11.38 15.02 -6.36
N ASP A 29 10.06 15.12 -6.51
CA ASP A 29 9.06 14.45 -5.68
C ASP A 29 8.67 13.07 -6.26
N LEU A 30 9.17 12.71 -7.45
CA LEU A 30 8.91 11.44 -8.10
C LEU A 30 9.62 10.29 -7.37
N LYS A 31 8.84 9.29 -6.97
CA LYS A 31 9.30 8.05 -6.33
C LYS A 31 8.84 6.83 -7.13
N THR A 32 9.55 5.73 -6.94
CA THR A 32 9.18 4.42 -7.50
C THR A 32 8.78 3.52 -6.34
N LEU A 33 7.49 3.24 -6.25
CA LEU A 33 6.89 2.41 -5.21
C LEU A 33 6.78 0.96 -5.72
N PRO A 34 7.40 -0.03 -5.06
CA PRO A 34 7.21 -1.42 -5.43
C PRO A 34 5.78 -1.88 -5.14
N VAL A 35 5.23 -2.67 -6.06
CA VAL A 35 3.91 -3.29 -5.94
C VAL A 35 4.08 -4.80 -6.08
N ILE A 36 3.76 -5.54 -5.02
CA ILE A 36 3.94 -6.98 -4.95
C ILE A 36 2.62 -7.68 -5.26
N GLN A 37 2.60 -8.45 -6.35
CA GLN A 37 1.39 -9.14 -6.84
C GLN A 37 1.21 -10.52 -6.20
N HIS A 38 0.93 -10.56 -4.89
CA HIS A 38 0.72 -11.82 -4.17
C HIS A 38 -0.55 -12.56 -4.66
N TYR A 39 -1.61 -11.81 -4.98
CA TYR A 39 -2.82 -12.35 -5.61
C TYR A 39 -2.92 -11.93 -7.08
N LYS A 40 -3.09 -12.90 -7.99
CA LYS A 40 -3.21 -12.68 -9.45
C LYS A 40 -4.58 -13.04 -10.04
N GLY A 41 -5.55 -13.39 -9.20
CA GLY A 41 -6.92 -13.66 -9.64
C GLY A 41 -7.76 -12.39 -9.78
N SER A 42 -9.00 -12.57 -10.24
CA SER A 42 -10.00 -11.51 -10.34
C SER A 42 -10.56 -11.13 -8.97
N GLY A 43 -10.87 -9.86 -8.79
CA GLY A 43 -11.26 -9.28 -7.52
C GLY A 43 -10.08 -9.19 -6.56
N GLY A 44 -9.50 -8.01 -6.41
CA GLY A 44 -8.40 -7.79 -5.49
C GLY A 44 -8.13 -6.30 -5.31
N GLY A 45 -7.23 -6.00 -4.39
CA GLY A 45 -6.83 -4.64 -4.08
C GLY A 45 -5.58 -4.65 -3.24
N TYR A 46 -5.23 -3.49 -2.72
CA TYR A 46 -3.89 -3.26 -2.18
C TYR A 46 -3.94 -2.92 -0.70
N ILE A 47 -3.04 -3.51 0.06
CA ILE A 47 -2.60 -2.96 1.34
C ILE A 47 -1.28 -2.22 1.13
N ALA A 48 -1.03 -1.19 1.93
CA ALA A 48 0.26 -0.55 2.03
C ALA A 48 1.07 -1.23 3.15
N ALA A 49 2.38 -1.36 2.93
CA ALA A 49 3.34 -1.76 3.96
C ALA A 49 4.02 -0.50 4.50
N TYR A 50 3.91 -0.28 5.81
CA TYR A 50 4.48 0.87 6.50
C TYR A 50 5.64 0.46 7.40
N THR A 51 6.54 1.39 7.66
CA THR A 51 7.64 1.23 8.63
C THR A 51 7.94 2.55 9.33
N HIS A 52 8.62 2.46 10.46
CA HIS A 52 9.27 3.61 11.12
C HIS A 52 10.74 3.79 10.68
N ASP A 53 11.29 2.85 9.91
CA ASP A 53 12.65 2.96 9.38
C ASP A 53 12.68 3.77 8.08
N GLU A 54 13.25 4.97 8.14
CA GLU A 54 13.46 5.83 6.97
C GLU A 54 14.33 5.17 5.90
N GLY A 55 15.31 4.34 6.29
CA GLY A 55 16.24 3.71 5.36
C GLY A 55 15.59 2.69 4.42
N THR A 56 14.48 2.09 4.85
CA THR A 56 13.72 1.12 4.06
C THR A 56 12.48 1.74 3.38
N GLY A 57 12.03 2.91 3.85
CA GLY A 57 10.90 3.63 3.29
C GLY A 57 11.16 4.26 1.92
N VAL A 58 10.15 4.25 1.04
CA VAL A 58 10.18 4.93 -0.27
C VAL A 58 9.84 6.41 -0.14
N TYR A 59 8.84 6.73 0.68
CA TYR A 59 8.45 8.11 1.00
C TYR A 59 7.76 8.18 2.36
N SER A 60 7.80 9.38 2.98
CA SER A 60 7.13 9.64 4.25
C SER A 60 5.68 10.09 4.05
N VAL A 61 4.80 9.64 4.93
CA VAL A 61 3.43 10.16 5.11
C VAL A 61 3.33 11.06 6.35
N GLY A 62 4.46 11.46 6.92
CA GLY A 62 4.56 12.25 8.14
C GLY A 62 4.72 11.39 9.41
N SER A 63 5.00 12.06 10.53
CA SER A 63 5.07 11.43 11.87
C SER A 63 6.05 10.25 11.99
N GLY A 64 7.15 10.28 11.23
CA GLY A 64 8.12 9.18 11.20
C GLY A 64 7.57 7.88 10.61
N ILE A 65 6.50 7.95 9.80
CA ILE A 65 5.92 6.81 9.09
C ILE A 65 6.32 6.90 7.62
N TYR A 66 6.77 5.78 7.08
CA TYR A 66 7.21 5.65 5.71
C TYR A 66 6.51 4.47 5.04
N VAL A 67 6.21 4.62 3.75
CA VAL A 67 5.62 3.56 2.93
C VAL A 67 6.75 2.80 2.24
N MET A 68 6.78 1.47 2.39
CA MET A 68 7.75 0.60 1.72
C MET A 68 7.24 0.12 0.37
N GLY A 69 5.93 -0.12 0.24
CA GLY A 69 5.33 -0.67 -0.97
C GLY A 69 3.84 -0.95 -0.84
N LEU A 70 3.27 -1.48 -1.91
CA LEU A 70 1.91 -2.03 -1.95
C LEU A 70 1.95 -3.55 -2.12
N ILE A 71 0.98 -4.25 -1.56
CA ILE A 71 0.82 -5.70 -1.73
C ILE A 71 -0.61 -5.96 -2.22
N ARG A 72 -0.75 -6.61 -3.38
CA ARG A 72 -2.05 -7.01 -3.92
C ARG A 72 -2.52 -8.30 -3.27
N LEU A 73 -3.72 -8.27 -2.71
CA LEU A 73 -4.37 -9.42 -2.07
C LEU A 73 -5.78 -9.61 -2.61
N LYS A 74 -6.35 -10.79 -2.34
CA LYS A 74 -7.77 -11.06 -2.57
C LYS A 74 -8.59 -10.32 -1.51
N GLY A 75 -9.71 -9.73 -1.91
CA GLY A 75 -10.55 -8.96 -1.01
C GLY A 75 -11.41 -7.95 -1.75
N MET A 76 -11.82 -6.88 -1.06
CA MET A 76 -12.58 -5.80 -1.66
C MET A 76 -12.38 -4.47 -0.93
N TYR A 77 -12.49 -3.38 -1.67
CA TYR A 77 -12.60 -2.04 -1.09
C TYR A 77 -13.99 -1.81 -0.49
N ARG A 78 -14.03 -1.11 0.64
CA ARG A 78 -15.23 -0.49 1.23
C ARG A 78 -14.92 0.99 1.42
N GLY A 79 -15.47 1.84 0.56
CA GLY A 79 -14.94 3.19 0.36
C GLY A 79 -13.45 3.11 -0.04
N ARG A 80 -12.61 3.87 0.65
CA ARG A 80 -11.15 3.92 0.39
C ARG A 80 -10.35 2.78 1.02
N ILE A 81 -10.96 2.01 1.93
CA ILE A 81 -10.26 1.00 2.73
C ILE A 81 -10.37 -0.37 2.07
N PHE A 82 -9.23 -0.96 1.73
CA PHE A 82 -9.17 -2.34 1.29
C PHE A 82 -9.30 -3.31 2.47
N HIS A 83 -10.21 -4.26 2.34
CA HIS A 83 -10.38 -5.36 3.29
C HIS A 83 -9.94 -6.67 2.62
N PRO A 84 -8.81 -7.27 3.06
CA PRO A 84 -8.41 -8.60 2.63
C PRO A 84 -9.46 -9.64 2.99
N GLU A 85 -9.65 -10.64 2.13
CA GLU A 85 -10.59 -11.74 2.36
C GLU A 85 -10.25 -12.48 3.67
N GLY A 86 -11.25 -12.65 4.54
CA GLY A 86 -11.08 -13.26 5.87
C GLY A 86 -10.65 -12.29 6.97
N TYR A 87 -10.38 -11.02 6.63
CA TYR A 87 -9.99 -9.95 7.56
C TYR A 87 -10.94 -8.75 7.49
N GLU A 88 -12.18 -8.97 7.05
CA GLU A 88 -13.17 -7.91 6.94
C GLU A 88 -13.43 -7.24 8.29
N ASN A 89 -13.43 -5.90 8.30
CA ASN A 89 -13.59 -5.06 9.49
C ASN A 89 -12.53 -5.26 10.60
N GLN A 90 -11.45 -5.99 10.34
CA GLN A 90 -10.35 -6.13 11.30
C GLN A 90 -9.30 -5.03 11.09
N ASP A 91 -8.65 -4.64 12.19
CA ASP A 91 -7.46 -3.79 12.13
C ASP A 91 -6.23 -4.63 11.75
N ILE A 92 -5.93 -4.67 10.45
CA ILE A 92 -4.79 -5.42 9.91
C ILE A 92 -3.42 -4.86 10.36
N SER A 93 -3.36 -3.63 10.90
CA SER A 93 -2.11 -3.04 11.37
C SER A 93 -1.58 -3.72 12.64
N ALA A 94 -2.49 -4.25 13.47
CA ALA A 94 -2.15 -4.91 14.73
C ALA A 94 -1.84 -6.40 14.55
N LEU A 95 -2.29 -7.02 13.46
CA LEU A 95 -2.23 -8.47 13.26
C LEU A 95 -0.81 -8.97 12.97
N GLN A 96 -0.36 -9.94 13.78
CA GLN A 96 0.99 -10.51 13.69
C GLN A 96 1.29 -11.11 12.31
N HIS A 97 0.33 -11.81 11.71
CA HIS A 97 0.47 -12.41 10.38
C HIS A 97 0.86 -11.38 9.29
N PHE A 98 0.28 -10.17 9.32
CA PHE A 98 0.63 -9.13 8.34
C PHE A 98 2.00 -8.52 8.61
N LYS A 99 2.43 -8.44 9.88
CA LYS A 99 3.79 -7.99 10.23
C LYS A 99 4.84 -8.98 9.71
N GLU A 100 4.56 -10.29 9.79
CA GLU A 100 5.41 -11.35 9.25
C GLU A 100 5.52 -11.27 7.72
N ILE A 101 4.39 -11.18 7.01
CA ILE A 101 4.39 -11.01 5.54
C ILE A 101 5.20 -9.78 5.13
N ILE A 102 5.04 -8.66 5.83
CA ILE A 102 5.77 -7.43 5.51
C ILE A 102 7.27 -7.61 5.74
N PHE A 103 7.66 -8.23 6.85
CA PHE A 103 9.06 -8.52 7.11
C PHE A 103 9.66 -9.43 6.04
N GLU A 104 8.96 -10.47 5.60
CA GLU A 104 9.42 -11.38 4.55
C GLU A 104 9.60 -10.67 3.20
N LEU A 105 8.66 -9.79 2.84
CA LEU A 105 8.65 -9.16 1.52
C LEU A 105 9.60 -7.96 1.41
N PHE A 106 9.79 -7.22 2.49
CA PHE A 106 10.56 -5.97 2.50
C PHE A 106 11.85 -6.06 3.33
N ASN A 107 12.09 -7.18 4.01
CA ASN A 107 13.23 -7.40 4.89
C ASN A 107 13.37 -6.31 5.98
N ALA A 108 12.24 -5.79 6.47
CA ALA A 108 12.19 -4.77 7.51
C ALA A 108 10.92 -4.88 8.37
N PRO A 109 10.99 -4.54 9.67
CA PRO A 109 9.82 -4.48 10.53
C PRO A 109 8.81 -3.46 10.00
N GLY A 110 7.53 -3.82 10.02
CA GLY A 110 6.47 -2.96 9.53
C GLY A 110 5.07 -3.47 9.86
N TRP A 111 4.07 -2.75 9.36
CA TRP A 111 2.66 -3.09 9.54
C TRP A 111 1.85 -2.77 8.28
N ALA A 112 0.69 -3.42 8.14
CA ALA A 112 -0.20 -3.25 7.00
C ALA A 112 -1.23 -2.16 7.26
N GLY A 113 -1.70 -1.48 6.21
CA GLY A 113 -2.91 -0.69 6.26
C GLY A 113 -3.67 -0.69 4.94
N GLY A 114 -4.98 -0.52 5.03
CA GLY A 114 -5.90 -0.67 3.89
C GLY A 114 -6.25 0.63 3.17
N ASP A 115 -5.87 1.81 3.67
CA ASP A 115 -6.20 3.11 3.05
C ASP A 115 -5.35 3.36 1.80
N THR A 116 -5.74 2.69 0.71
CA THR A 116 -5.03 2.71 -0.58
C THR A 116 -5.97 3.01 -1.74
N GLY A 117 -7.29 3.10 -1.50
CA GLY A 117 -8.29 3.33 -2.53
C GLY A 117 -8.10 4.66 -3.25
N GLY A 118 -7.44 5.63 -2.62
CA GLY A 118 -7.06 6.90 -3.24
C GLY A 118 -6.14 6.74 -4.46
N PHE A 119 -5.28 5.71 -4.52
CA PHE A 119 -4.48 5.42 -5.73
C PHE A 119 -5.33 4.97 -6.91
N LEU A 120 -6.56 4.55 -6.65
CA LEU A 120 -7.49 3.99 -7.62
C LEU A 120 -8.66 4.94 -7.92
N GLY A 121 -8.64 6.15 -7.35
CA GLY A 121 -9.73 7.13 -7.49
C GLY A 121 -11.01 6.75 -6.73
N LEU A 122 -10.90 5.88 -5.72
CA LEU A 122 -12.02 5.52 -4.85
C LEU A 122 -12.18 6.56 -3.74
N ASP A 123 -13.42 6.82 -3.36
CA ASP A 123 -13.84 7.65 -2.21
C ASP A 123 -14.86 6.91 -1.33
#